data_AF-A0A357B0C1-F1
#
_entry.id   AF-A0A357B0C1-F1
#
_cell.length_a   1.000
_cell.length_b   1.000
_cell.length_c   1.000
_cell.angle_alpha   90.00
_cell.angle_beta   90.00
_cell.angle_gamma   90.00
#
_symmetry.space_group_name_H-M   'P 1'
#
loop_
_entity.id
_entity.type
_entity.pdbx_description
1 polymer ?
#
loop_
_entity_poly.entity_id
_entity_poly.type
_entity_poly.pdbx_seq_one_letter_code
_entity_poly.pdbx_strand_id
1 'polypeptide(L)'
;MGGDNAPDAIVKGAVMAKRGLGAEIVLVGKKEEIRRCLDAEGEQDIQVVDAREVVTMDDDPSFATRRKKDSSMSVALRMLRDGEGDAMVSAGSTGVLLTGATLTVKRVRGIRRAALAPVLPNGRRGTVLIDCGANVECTAEYLLQFAFMGSLYARKILGCYNPRVGLLNNGTETHKGGELQKQA
;
A
#
# COMPACT_ATOMS: atom_id res chain seq x y z
N MET A 1 2.34 7.59 11.92
CA MET A 1 1.28 7.67 12.95
C MET A 1 0.18 6.63 12.83
N GLY A 2 -0.06 6.02 11.65
CA GLY A 2 -1.06 4.95 11.53
C GLY A 2 -0.55 3.59 12.03
N GLY A 3 -1.46 2.78 12.57
CA GLY A 3 -1.21 1.43 13.10
C GLY A 3 -1.48 1.34 14.60
N ASP A 4 -1.88 0.16 15.08
CA ASP A 4 -2.32 -0.05 16.48
C ASP A 4 -1.21 0.25 17.50
N ASN A 5 0.05 -0.02 17.12
CA ASN A 5 1.23 0.18 17.96
C ASN A 5 2.07 1.39 17.50
N ALA A 6 1.45 2.35 16.80
CA ALA A 6 2.15 3.53 16.32
C ALA A 6 2.31 4.60 17.43
N PRO A 7 3.38 5.42 17.39
CA PRO A 7 4.48 5.38 16.41
C PRO A 7 5.56 4.33 16.70
N ASP A 8 5.59 3.73 17.90
CA ASP A 8 6.68 2.86 18.38
C ASP A 8 7.07 1.74 17.40
N ALA A 9 6.11 0.89 17.01
CA ALA A 9 6.40 -0.24 16.11
C ALA A 9 6.86 0.20 14.72
N ILE A 10 6.35 1.34 14.23
CA ILE A 10 6.72 1.90 12.93
C ILE A 10 8.15 2.43 12.98
N VAL A 11 8.52 3.13 14.07
CA VAL A 11 9.87 3.63 14.28
C VAL A 11 10.86 2.48 14.39
N LYS A 12 10.56 1.44 15.18
CA LYS A 12 11.38 0.22 15.26
C LYS A 12 11.61 -0.41 13.89
N GLY A 13 10.55 -0.59 13.10
CA GLY A 13 10.65 -1.11 11.75
C GLY A 13 11.53 -0.25 10.83
N ALA A 14 11.43 1.08 10.92
CA ALA A 14 12.28 2.01 10.18
C ALA A 14 13.76 1.91 10.56
N VAL A 15 14.07 1.84 11.86
CA VAL A 15 15.45 1.65 12.34
C VAL A 15 16.02 0.32 11.87
N MET A 16 15.24 -0.76 11.95
CA MET A 16 15.64 -2.08 11.45
C MET A 16 15.90 -2.05 9.93
N ALA A 17 15.03 -1.41 9.15
CA ALA A 17 15.20 -1.30 7.70
C ALA A 17 16.45 -0.49 7.34
N LYS A 18 16.70 0.64 8.01
CA LYS A 18 17.91 1.44 7.82
C LYS A 18 19.17 0.63 8.13
N ARG A 19 19.24 -0.02 9.29
CA ARG A 19 20.43 -0.79 9.72
C ARG A 19 20.64 -2.06 8.89
N GLY A 20 19.57 -2.77 8.56
CA GLY A 20 19.65 -4.07 7.89
C GLY A 20 19.72 -3.99 6.36
N LEU A 21 19.10 -2.97 5.76
CA LEU A 21 19.00 -2.83 4.30
C LEU A 21 19.75 -1.61 3.76
N GLY A 22 20.22 -0.70 4.62
CA GLY A 22 20.79 0.58 4.19
C GLY A 22 19.76 1.51 3.56
N ALA A 23 18.47 1.32 3.87
CA ALA A 23 17.40 2.13 3.29
C ALA A 23 17.43 3.57 3.83
N GLU A 24 17.29 4.54 2.94
CA GLU A 24 17.02 5.93 3.31
C GLU A 24 15.55 6.06 3.69
N ILE A 25 15.28 6.44 4.94
CA ILE A 25 13.93 6.49 5.50
C ILE A 25 13.60 7.90 5.97
N VAL A 26 12.41 8.35 5.60
CA VAL A 26 11.78 9.55 6.14
C VAL A 26 10.55 9.15 6.95
N LEU A 27 10.49 9.58 8.21
CA LEU A 27 9.34 9.38 9.09
C LEU A 27 8.47 10.64 9.10
N VAL A 28 7.17 10.47 8.85
CA VAL A 28 6.22 11.59 8.79
C VAL A 28 5.17 11.45 9.91
N GLY A 29 5.02 12.51 10.71
CA GLY A 29 4.07 12.54 11.82
C GLY A 29 4.44 13.54 12.90
N LYS A 30 3.85 13.38 14.08
CA LYS A 30 4.12 14.26 15.21
C LYS A 30 5.58 14.11 15.64
N LYS A 31 6.37 15.15 15.36
CA LYS A 31 7.83 15.09 15.42
C LYS A 31 8.37 14.69 16.79
N GLU A 32 7.73 15.17 17.87
CA GLU A 32 8.16 14.92 19.24
C GLU A 32 7.94 13.46 19.65
N GLU A 33 6.81 12.87 19.24
CA GLU A 33 6.50 11.46 19.52
C GLU A 33 7.46 10.53 18.76
N ILE A 34 7.74 10.83 17.48
CA ILE A 34 8.67 10.06 16.66
C ILE A 34 10.11 10.15 17.20
N ARG A 35 10.58 11.35 17.56
CA ARG A 35 11.93 11.55 18.10
C ARG A 35 12.14 10.78 19.39
N ARG A 36 11.17 10.78 20.30
CA ARG A 36 11.25 10.00 21.54
C ARG A 36 11.46 8.51 21.28
N CYS A 37 10.75 7.95 20.29
CA CYS A 37 10.94 6.55 19.90
C CYS A 37 12.32 6.30 19.25
N LEU A 38 12.80 7.23 18.41
CA LEU A 38 14.13 7.15 17.80
C LEU A 38 15.24 7.19 18.86
N ASP A 39 15.12 8.07 19.85
CA ASP A 39 16.04 8.17 20.99
C ASP A 39 16.13 6.84 21.76
N ALA A 40 14.98 6.20 22.00
CA ALA A 40 14.92 4.89 22.67
C ALA A 40 15.60 3.77 21.86
N GLU A 41 15.61 3.87 20.53
CA GLU A 41 16.30 2.94 19.63
C GLU A 41 17.78 3.32 19.39
N GLY A 42 18.25 4.43 19.97
CA GLY A 42 19.59 4.95 19.76
C GLY A 42 19.86 5.38 18.31
N GLU A 43 18.83 5.84 17.59
CA GLU A 43 18.93 6.30 16.20
C GLU A 43 18.67 7.80 16.12
N GLN A 44 19.52 8.54 15.39
CA GLN A 44 19.42 10.01 15.26
C GLN A 44 19.43 10.49 13.82
N ASP A 45 19.79 9.61 12.88
CA ASP A 45 20.07 9.96 11.49
C ASP A 45 18.91 9.53 10.56
N ILE A 46 17.70 9.43 11.11
CA ILE A 46 16.47 9.27 10.32
C ILE A 46 15.78 10.63 10.23
N GLN A 47 15.48 11.06 9.01
CA GLN A 47 14.77 12.31 8.79
C GLN A 47 13.35 12.22 9.35
N VAL A 48 12.92 13.27 10.05
CA VAL A 48 11.55 13.39 10.58
C VAL A 48 10.89 14.65 10.04
N VAL A 49 9.78 14.47 9.32
CA VAL A 49 8.92 15.55 8.82
C VAL A 49 7.72 15.70 9.74
N ASP A 50 7.51 16.91 10.26
CA ASP A 50 6.41 17.21 11.16
C ASP A 50 5.07 17.20 10.41
N ALA A 51 4.07 16.54 10.99
CA ALA A 51 2.69 16.52 10.51
C ALA A 51 1.79 16.29 11.71
N ARG A 52 0.92 17.27 12.02
CA ARG A 52 0.24 17.32 13.32
C ARG A 52 -1.09 16.60 13.34
N GLU A 53 -1.74 16.45 12.18
CA GLU A 53 -2.99 15.72 12.09
C GLU A 53 -2.77 14.21 11.93
N VAL A 54 -3.76 13.44 12.38
CA VAL A 54 -3.78 11.99 12.21
C VAL A 54 -5.11 11.58 11.63
N VAL A 55 -5.04 10.69 10.64
CA VAL A 55 -6.20 9.98 10.10
C VAL A 55 -6.53 8.84 11.05
N THR A 56 -7.76 8.80 11.56
CA THR A 56 -8.26 7.74 12.42
C THR A 56 -8.96 6.66 11.59
N MET A 57 -9.27 5.52 12.21
CA MET A 57 -9.97 4.42 11.52
C MET A 57 -11.43 4.75 11.22
N ASP A 58 -12.03 5.66 11.97
CA ASP A 58 -13.43 6.10 11.80
C ASP A 58 -13.60 7.24 10.79
N ASP A 59 -12.50 7.77 10.25
CA ASP A 59 -12.57 8.83 9.26
C ASP A 59 -13.12 8.31 7.93
N ASP A 60 -14.08 9.03 7.36
CA ASP A 60 -14.49 8.79 5.96
C ASP A 60 -13.29 9.02 5.01
N PRO A 61 -12.94 8.04 4.16
CA PRO A 61 -11.79 8.13 3.27
C PRO A 61 -11.77 9.36 2.36
N SER A 62 -12.92 9.73 1.80
CA SER A 62 -13.04 10.83 0.85
C SER A 62 -12.92 12.18 1.55
N PHE A 63 -13.44 12.26 2.78
CA PHE A 63 -13.39 13.46 3.60
C PHE A 63 -11.99 13.71 4.17
N ALA A 64 -11.40 12.70 4.82
CA ALA A 64 -10.10 12.84 5.48
C ALA A 64 -8.99 13.24 4.50
N THR A 65 -8.96 12.61 3.32
CA THR A 65 -7.98 12.94 2.27
C THR A 65 -8.05 14.41 1.84
N ARG A 66 -9.24 15.01 1.80
CA ARG A 66 -9.43 16.41 1.35
C ARG A 66 -9.23 17.44 2.45
N ARG A 67 -9.65 17.12 3.68
CA ARG A 67 -9.69 18.07 4.80
C ARG A 67 -8.42 18.03 5.66
N LYS A 68 -7.93 16.83 6.01
CA LYS A 68 -6.77 16.66 6.89
C LYS A 68 -5.47 16.75 6.08
N LYS A 69 -5.21 17.92 5.52
CA LYS A 69 -4.06 18.17 4.63
C LYS A 69 -2.74 18.08 5.37
N ASP A 70 -2.73 18.33 6.68
CA ASP A 70 -1.57 18.22 7.55
C ASP A 70 -1.49 16.85 8.24
N SER A 71 -2.25 15.85 7.76
CA SER A 71 -2.13 14.51 8.30
C SER A 71 -0.82 13.86 7.88
N SER A 72 -0.23 13.06 8.76
CA SER A 72 0.99 12.29 8.42
C SER A 72 0.87 11.52 7.10
N MET A 73 -0.30 10.95 6.80
CA MET A 73 -0.57 10.26 5.55
C MET A 73 -0.63 11.23 4.35
N SER A 74 -1.35 12.34 4.48
CA SER A 74 -1.47 13.36 3.43
C SER A 74 -0.14 14.03 3.11
N VAL A 75 0.69 14.29 4.12
CA VAL A 75 2.04 14.86 3.96
C VAL A 75 2.94 13.86 3.22
N ALA A 76 3.01 12.61 3.68
CA ALA A 76 3.82 11.58 3.02
C ALA A 76 3.40 11.32 1.55
N LEU A 77 2.09 11.33 1.26
CA LEU A 77 1.61 11.19 -0.12
C LEU A 77 1.98 12.38 -1.01
N ARG A 78 2.03 13.60 -0.47
CA ARG A 78 2.48 14.79 -1.21
C ARG A 78 3.98 14.71 -1.49
N MET A 79 4.79 14.33 -0.51
CA MET A 79 6.22 14.10 -0.69
C MET A 79 6.50 13.09 -1.81
N LEU A 80 5.78 11.96 -1.82
CA LEU A 80 5.90 10.95 -2.89
C LEU A 80 5.51 11.50 -4.27
N ARG A 81 4.44 12.30 -4.35
CA ARG A 81 4.04 12.98 -5.60
C ARG A 81 5.12 13.96 -6.08
N ASP A 82 5.76 14.66 -5.15
CA ASP A 82 6.74 15.71 -5.43
C ASP A 82 8.16 15.17 -5.67
N GLY A 83 8.33 13.84 -5.62
CA GLY A 83 9.60 13.15 -5.91
C GLY A 83 10.57 13.13 -4.74
N GLU A 84 10.10 13.39 -3.52
CA GLU A 84 10.90 13.36 -2.28
C GLU A 84 11.06 11.95 -1.69
N GLY A 85 10.61 10.91 -2.40
CA GLY A 85 10.81 9.51 -2.06
C GLY A 85 10.30 8.57 -3.15
N ASP A 86 10.76 7.32 -3.15
CA ASP A 86 10.42 6.33 -4.18
C ASP A 86 9.18 5.48 -3.83
N ALA A 87 8.87 5.36 -2.54
CA ALA A 87 7.77 4.54 -2.04
C ALA A 87 7.23 5.08 -0.71
N MET A 88 6.00 4.72 -0.38
CA MET A 88 5.37 5.03 0.90
C MET A 88 4.78 3.76 1.52
N VAL A 89 4.97 3.61 2.83
CA VAL A 89 4.38 2.54 3.64
C VAL A 89 3.55 3.17 4.75
N SER A 90 2.36 2.63 5.00
CA SER A 90 1.49 3.08 6.09
C SER A 90 0.70 1.89 6.64
N ALA A 91 0.63 1.80 7.96
CA ALA A 91 -0.25 0.86 8.69
C ALA A 91 -1.56 1.54 9.15
N GLY A 92 -1.89 2.72 8.61
CA GLY A 92 -3.15 3.42 8.89
C GLY A 92 -4.34 2.91 8.06
N SER A 93 -5.43 3.67 8.05
CA SER A 93 -6.66 3.32 7.31
C SER A 93 -6.40 2.98 5.84
N THR A 94 -6.71 1.75 5.44
CA THR A 94 -6.57 1.25 4.06
C THR A 94 -7.37 2.10 3.07
N GLY A 95 -8.60 2.45 3.41
CA GLY A 95 -9.48 3.23 2.53
C GLY A 95 -8.93 4.63 2.27
N VAL A 96 -8.43 5.30 3.32
CA VAL A 96 -7.83 6.64 3.20
C VAL A 96 -6.52 6.57 2.41
N LEU A 97 -5.68 5.56 2.66
CA LEU A 97 -4.43 5.38 1.92
C LEU A 97 -4.68 5.15 0.43
N LEU A 98 -5.58 4.24 0.07
CA LEU A 98 -5.93 3.93 -1.31
C LEU A 98 -6.51 5.16 -2.03
N THR A 99 -7.43 5.88 -1.37
CA THR A 99 -8.06 7.09 -1.90
C THR A 99 -7.02 8.21 -2.08
N GLY A 100 -6.21 8.46 -1.04
CA GLY A 100 -5.15 9.46 -1.05
C GLY A 100 -4.10 9.21 -2.11
N ALA A 101 -3.61 7.98 -2.24
CA ALA A 101 -2.66 7.59 -3.27
C ALA A 101 -3.24 7.77 -4.68
N THR A 102 -4.49 7.34 -4.90
CA THR A 102 -5.16 7.48 -6.20
C THR A 102 -5.33 8.94 -6.62
N LEU A 103 -5.66 9.82 -5.68
CA LEU A 103 -5.92 11.24 -5.97
C LEU A 103 -4.63 12.09 -6.03
N THR A 104 -3.64 11.77 -5.21
CA THR A 104 -2.43 12.59 -5.03
C THR A 104 -1.28 12.12 -5.90
N VAL A 105 -0.91 10.84 -5.78
CA VAL A 105 0.23 10.23 -6.50
C VAL A 105 -0.18 9.83 -7.91
N LYS A 106 -1.45 9.46 -8.10
CA LYS A 106 -2.05 8.99 -9.36
C LYS A 106 -1.55 7.61 -9.77
N ARG A 107 -2.32 6.98 -10.65
CA ARG A 107 -2.03 5.64 -11.19
C ARG A 107 -1.08 5.73 -12.36
N VAL A 108 -0.40 4.62 -12.62
CA VAL A 108 0.35 4.40 -13.87
C VAL A 108 -0.57 4.63 -15.07
N ARG A 109 -0.07 5.35 -16.07
CA ARG A 109 -0.82 5.65 -17.31
C ARG A 109 -1.31 4.35 -17.95
N GLY A 110 -2.60 4.29 -18.24
CA GLY A 110 -3.26 3.11 -18.83
C GLY A 110 -3.93 2.20 -17.80
N ILE A 111 -3.54 2.25 -16.52
CA ILE A 111 -4.21 1.47 -15.46
C ILE A 111 -5.51 2.17 -15.02
N ARG A 112 -6.62 1.44 -15.14
CA ARG A 112 -7.99 1.95 -14.94
C ARG A 112 -8.36 2.06 -13.47
N ARG A 113 -7.89 1.14 -12.63
CA ARG A 113 -8.18 1.05 -11.19
C ARG A 113 -6.93 0.58 -10.44
N ALA A 114 -6.70 1.13 -9.25
CA ALA A 114 -5.73 0.55 -8.32
C ALA A 114 -6.33 -0.72 -7.72
N ALA A 115 -5.48 -1.64 -7.27
CA ALA A 115 -5.90 -2.90 -6.65
C ALA A 115 -5.07 -3.17 -5.38
N LEU A 116 -5.68 -3.84 -4.41
CA LEU A 116 -5.01 -4.33 -3.22
C LEU A 116 -4.53 -5.76 -3.49
N ALA A 117 -3.22 -5.99 -3.36
CA ALA A 117 -2.58 -7.21 -3.84
C ALA A 117 -1.69 -7.88 -2.77
N PRO A 118 -2.26 -8.41 -1.67
CA PRO A 118 -1.48 -9.14 -0.67
C PRO A 118 -0.89 -10.44 -1.26
N VAL A 119 0.25 -10.85 -0.69
CA VAL A 119 0.86 -12.14 -0.97
C VAL A 119 0.41 -13.13 0.09
N LEU A 120 -0.42 -14.09 -0.31
CA LEU A 120 -0.91 -15.15 0.57
C LEU A 120 0.13 -16.28 0.70
N PRO A 121 0.28 -16.89 1.89
CA PRO A 121 1.11 -18.08 2.05
C PRO A 121 0.63 -19.23 1.16
N ASN A 122 1.51 -19.70 0.28
CA ASN A 122 1.26 -20.85 -0.60
C ASN A 122 2.60 -21.41 -1.10
N GLY A 123 3.13 -22.41 -0.40
CA GLY A 123 4.46 -22.95 -0.67
C GLY A 123 5.58 -21.89 -0.52
N ARG A 124 6.71 -22.07 -1.22
CA ARG A 124 7.91 -21.23 -1.03
C ARG A 124 7.78 -19.80 -1.56
N ARG A 125 6.90 -19.52 -2.52
CA ARG A 125 6.82 -18.21 -3.19
C ARG A 125 5.56 -17.42 -2.84
N GLY A 126 4.51 -18.08 -2.32
CA GLY A 126 3.21 -17.46 -2.10
C GLY A 126 2.39 -17.26 -3.38
N THR A 127 1.18 -16.74 -3.19
CA THR A 127 0.25 -16.38 -4.27
C THR A 127 -0.13 -14.91 -4.13
N VAL A 128 -0.03 -14.13 -5.21
CA VAL A 128 -0.60 -12.78 -5.25
C VAL A 128 -2.10 -12.90 -5.45
N LEU A 129 -2.91 -12.49 -4.47
CA LEU A 129 -4.35 -12.36 -4.62
C LEU A 129 -4.65 -10.90 -4.97
N ILE A 130 -5.30 -10.65 -6.10
CA ILE A 130 -5.56 -9.31 -6.63
C ILE A 130 -6.90 -9.32 -7.40
N ASP A 131 -7.90 -8.52 -7.06
CA ASP A 131 -8.01 -7.49 -6.02
C ASP A 131 -8.61 -8.02 -4.70
N CYS A 132 -8.14 -7.49 -3.56
CA CYS A 132 -8.58 -7.85 -2.20
C CYS A 132 -9.43 -6.75 -1.53
N GLY A 133 -10.23 -6.01 -2.29
CA GLY A 133 -11.18 -5.03 -1.73
C GLY A 133 -10.81 -3.57 -1.94
N ALA A 134 -9.91 -3.25 -2.88
CA ALA A 134 -9.79 -1.88 -3.37
C ALA A 134 -11.00 -1.46 -4.23
N ASN A 135 -11.67 -2.43 -4.85
CA ASN A 135 -12.81 -2.25 -5.73
C ASN A 135 -13.93 -3.18 -5.29
N VAL A 136 -15.12 -2.62 -5.05
CA VAL A 136 -16.33 -3.39 -4.73
C VAL A 136 -16.86 -4.09 -5.99
N GLU A 137 -16.81 -3.40 -7.12
CA GLU A 137 -17.23 -3.92 -8.42
C GLU A 137 -16.06 -3.88 -9.40
N CYS A 138 -15.92 -4.94 -10.18
CA CYS A 138 -14.90 -5.05 -11.22
C CYS A 138 -15.55 -5.34 -12.58
N THR A 139 -14.91 -4.85 -13.63
CA THR A 139 -15.19 -5.25 -15.01
C THR A 139 -14.16 -6.28 -15.47
N ALA A 140 -14.45 -6.99 -16.58
CA ALA A 140 -13.49 -7.89 -17.21
C ALA A 140 -12.16 -7.19 -17.57
N GLU A 141 -12.22 -5.95 -18.06
CA GLU A 141 -11.03 -5.13 -18.34
C GLU A 141 -10.17 -4.92 -17.08
N TYR A 142 -10.79 -4.68 -15.92
CA TYR A 142 -10.04 -4.49 -14.67
C TYR A 142 -9.35 -5.78 -14.25
N LEU A 143 -10.06 -6.91 -14.28
CA LEU A 143 -9.49 -8.22 -13.94
C LEU A 143 -8.31 -8.58 -14.86
N LEU A 144 -8.41 -8.29 -16.15
CA LEU A 144 -7.31 -8.46 -17.10
C LEU A 144 -6.10 -7.59 -16.73
N GLN A 145 -6.29 -6.32 -16.37
CA GLN A 145 -5.19 -5.46 -15.92
C GLN A 145 -4.58 -5.96 -14.60
N PHE A 146 -5.40 -6.48 -13.69
CA PHE A 146 -4.94 -7.05 -12.43
C PHE A 146 -4.10 -8.31 -12.65
N ALA A 147 -4.49 -9.16 -13.61
CA ALA A 147 -3.68 -10.30 -14.05
C ALA A 147 -2.30 -9.88 -14.55
N PHE A 148 -2.21 -8.83 -15.39
CA PHE A 148 -0.92 -8.30 -15.86
C PHE A 148 -0.07 -7.75 -14.71
N MET A 149 -0.64 -6.92 -13.83
CA MET A 149 0.09 -6.33 -12.70
C MET A 149 0.57 -7.40 -11.71
N GLY A 150 -0.30 -8.34 -11.34
CA GLY A 150 0.04 -9.45 -10.44
C GLY A 150 1.10 -10.38 -11.02
N SER A 151 1.00 -10.70 -12.32
CA SER A 151 2.01 -11.49 -13.04
C SER A 151 3.38 -10.79 -13.05
N LEU A 152 3.41 -9.48 -13.33
CA LEU A 152 4.64 -8.70 -13.30
C LEU A 152 5.27 -8.67 -11.90
N TYR A 153 4.46 -8.43 -10.86
CA TYR A 153 4.91 -8.42 -9.47
C TYR A 153 5.46 -9.79 -9.05
N ALA A 154 4.73 -10.88 -9.32
CA ALA A 154 5.15 -12.24 -9.01
C ALA A 154 6.47 -12.60 -9.71
N ARG A 155 6.65 -12.14 -10.96
CA ARG A 155 7.90 -12.36 -11.69
C ARG A 155 9.06 -11.57 -11.13
N LYS A 156 8.89 -10.26 -10.89
CA LYS A 156 9.97 -9.34 -10.54
C LYS A 156 10.33 -9.37 -9.05
N ILE A 157 9.33 -9.50 -8.18
CA ILE A 157 9.51 -9.41 -6.72
C ILE A 157 9.55 -10.79 -6.08
N LEU A 158 8.67 -11.71 -6.48
CA LEU A 158 8.63 -13.08 -5.91
C LEU A 158 9.53 -14.07 -6.68
N GLY A 159 10.23 -13.59 -7.72
CA GLY A 159 11.15 -14.37 -8.55
C GLY A 159 10.49 -15.52 -9.33
N CYS A 160 9.17 -15.50 -9.51
CA CYS A 160 8.42 -16.54 -10.23
C CYS A 160 8.50 -16.28 -11.74
N TYR A 161 9.50 -16.87 -12.42
CA TYR A 161 9.81 -16.56 -13.83
C TYR A 161 8.60 -16.73 -14.78
N ASN A 162 7.82 -17.79 -14.60
CA ASN A 162 6.60 -18.06 -15.36
C ASN A 162 5.39 -18.13 -14.42
N PRO A 163 4.87 -16.99 -13.95
CA PRO A 163 3.76 -16.97 -13.01
C PRO A 163 2.48 -17.47 -13.69
N ARG A 164 1.81 -18.42 -13.06
CA ARG A 164 0.49 -18.87 -13.49
C ARG A 164 -0.55 -17.88 -12.98
N VAL A 165 -1.44 -17.45 -13.88
CA VAL A 165 -2.58 -16.60 -13.55
C VAL A 165 -3.82 -17.48 -13.55
N GLY A 166 -4.62 -17.38 -12.48
CA GLY A 166 -5.90 -18.06 -12.37
C GLY A 166 -7.00 -17.05 -12.04
N LEU A 167 -8.14 -17.18 -12.71
CA LEU A 167 -9.35 -16.43 -12.36
C LEU A 167 -10.07 -17.21 -11.26
N LEU A 168 -10.23 -16.59 -10.09
CA LEU A 168 -11.01 -17.20 -9.01
C LEU A 168 -12.46 -17.34 -9.45
N ASN A 169 -12.99 -18.56 -9.37
CA ASN A 169 -14.31 -18.90 -9.87
C ASN A 169 -14.97 -19.97 -8.98
N ASN A 170 -16.27 -20.21 -9.17
CA ASN A 170 -17.04 -21.21 -8.43
C ASN A 170 -16.87 -22.65 -8.97
N GLY A 171 -15.95 -22.87 -9.90
CA GLY A 171 -15.55 -24.19 -10.39
C GLY A 171 -14.42 -24.08 -11.43
N THR A 172 -14.01 -25.23 -11.96
CA THR A 172 -12.84 -25.32 -12.86
C THR A 172 -13.21 -25.35 -14.34
N GLU A 173 -14.47 -25.63 -14.64
CA GLU A 173 -15.01 -25.77 -15.98
C GLU A 173 -15.23 -24.39 -16.62
N THR A 174 -14.95 -24.26 -17.93
CA THR A 174 -14.95 -22.97 -18.65
C THR A 174 -16.30 -22.25 -18.69
N HIS A 175 -17.41 -22.96 -18.49
CA HIS A 175 -18.76 -22.40 -18.53
C HIS A 175 -19.27 -21.95 -17.14
N LYS A 176 -18.49 -22.16 -16.07
CA LYS A 176 -18.86 -21.78 -14.71
C LYS A 176 -18.51 -20.32 -14.41
N GLY A 177 -19.16 -19.77 -13.40
CA GLY A 177 -19.06 -18.37 -13.00
C GLY A 177 -20.24 -17.51 -13.43
N GLY A 178 -20.28 -16.29 -12.89
CA GLY A 178 -21.23 -15.26 -13.30
C GLY A 178 -20.81 -14.60 -14.61
N GLU A 179 -21.57 -13.58 -15.03
CA GLU A 179 -21.30 -12.86 -16.27
C GLU A 179 -19.89 -12.26 -16.31
N LEU A 180 -19.44 -11.67 -15.19
CA LEU A 180 -18.10 -11.11 -15.07
C LEU A 180 -17.00 -12.15 -15.33
N GLN A 181 -17.10 -13.34 -14.72
CA GLN A 181 -16.08 -14.38 -14.87
C GLN A 181 -16.06 -14.98 -16.27
N LYS A 182 -17.19 -15.00 -16.97
CA LYS A 182 -17.26 -15.49 -18.35
C LYS A 182 -16.69 -14.48 -19.35
N GLN A 183 -16.76 -13.19 -19.05
CA GLN A 183 -16.21 -12.12 -19.89
C GLN A 183 -14.71 -11.87 -19.65
N ALA A 184 -14.21 -12.16 -18.45
CA ALA A 184 -12.83 -11.90 -18.00
C ALA A 184 -11.84 -12.97 -18.47
#